data_AF-A0A0L7K2C2-F1
#
_entry.id   AF-A0A0L7K2C2-F1
#
_cell.length_a   1.000
_cell.length_b   1.000
_cell.length_c   1.000
_cell.angle_alpha   90.00
_cell.angle_beta   90.00
_cell.angle_gamma   90.00
#
_symmetry.space_group_name_H-M   'P 1'
#
loop_
_entity.id
_entity.type
_entity.pdbx_description
1 polymer ?
#
loop_
_entity_poly.entity_id
_entity_poly.type
_entity_poly.pdbx_seq_one_letter_code
_entity_poly.pdbx_strand_id
1 'polypeptide(L)'
;MLDTKQTLYVFMPNLCRRLPFVYEKEVELLRYRIPDNAFDDPDNNPSNQCYCEVDSGVCPPRGVINVTACTMGAPAMVSFPHFYLGDPKLREDVIGLKPDPARHETYVDIHPTLGIALLGRS
;
A
#
# COMPACT_ATOMS: atom_id res chain seq x y z
N MET A 1 21.43 -15.34 0.80
CA MET A 1 20.36 -15.23 1.81
C MET A 1 19.80 -13.83 1.69
N LEU A 2 18.48 -13.66 1.78
CA LEU A 2 17.82 -12.36 1.70
C LEU A 2 18.31 -11.48 2.86
N ASP A 3 18.67 -10.23 2.56
CA ASP A 3 19.09 -9.26 3.58
C ASP A 3 17.85 -8.56 4.16
N THR A 4 17.62 -8.76 5.46
CA THR A 4 16.48 -8.17 6.19
C THR A 4 16.58 -6.65 6.32
N LYS A 5 17.75 -6.05 6.07
CA LYS A 5 17.93 -4.60 6.03
C LYS A 5 17.51 -3.96 4.70
N GLN A 6 17.34 -4.77 3.64
CA GLN A 6 16.97 -4.26 2.33
C GLN A 6 15.45 -4.15 2.18
N THR A 7 15.00 -3.03 1.62
CA THR A 7 13.61 -2.87 1.17
C THR A 7 13.43 -3.58 -0.17
N LEU A 8 12.42 -4.45 -0.24
CA LEU A 8 12.02 -5.09 -1.48
C LEU A 8 11.04 -4.17 -2.21
N TYR A 9 11.25 -3.97 -3.50
CA TYR A 9 10.35 -3.13 -4.28
C TYR A 9 9.55 -3.99 -5.26
N VAL A 10 8.23 -4.00 -5.11
CA VAL A 10 7.32 -4.77 -5.96
C VAL A 10 6.55 -3.81 -6.86
N PHE A 11 6.63 -4.02 -8.18
CA PHE A 11 5.79 -3.28 -9.10
C PHE A 11 4.39 -3.91 -9.13
N MET A 12 3.36 -3.13 -8.80
CA MET A 12 1.97 -3.55 -8.88
C MET A 12 1.33 -2.91 -10.12
N PRO A 13 1.09 -3.67 -11.21
CA PRO A 13 0.56 -3.12 -12.46
C PRO A 13 -0.78 -2.40 -12.28
N ASN A 14 -1.66 -2.95 -11.44
CA ASN A 14 -2.98 -2.39 -11.15
C ASN A 14 -2.94 -1.04 -10.44
N LEU A 15 -1.81 -0.69 -9.82
CA LEU A 15 -1.59 0.59 -9.14
C LEU A 15 -0.68 1.52 -9.95
N CYS A 16 -0.13 1.06 -11.08
CA CYS A 16 1.01 1.66 -11.80
C CYS A 16 2.15 2.14 -10.90
N ARG A 17 2.34 1.47 -9.76
CA ARG A 17 3.23 1.95 -8.71
C ARG A 17 4.13 0.84 -8.22
N ARG A 18 5.37 1.21 -7.97
CA ARG A 18 6.33 0.38 -7.24
C ARG A 18 6.14 0.61 -5.75
N LEU A 19 5.76 -0.42 -5.01
CA LEU A 19 5.53 -0.34 -3.57
C LEU A 19 6.72 -0.91 -2.79
N PRO A 20 7.14 -0.23 -1.71
CA PRO A 20 8.15 -0.74 -0.80
C PRO A 20 7.54 -1.79 0.12
N PHE A 21 8.22 -2.92 0.23
CA PHE A 21 8.00 -3.97 1.20
C PHE A 21 9.20 -3.98 2.14
N VAL A 22 8.96 -3.65 3.41
CA VAL A 22 9.98 -3.56 4.46
C VAL A 22 9.87 -4.76 5.37
N TYR A 23 11.00 -5.28 5.83
CA TYR A 23 11.02 -6.40 6.76
C TYR A 23 10.30 -6.02 8.06
N GLU A 24 9.40 -6.89 8.50
CA GLU A 24 8.70 -6.74 9.77
C GLU A 24 9.27 -7.69 10.82
N LYS A 25 9.21 -8.99 10.55
CA LYS A 25 9.52 -10.06 11.52
C LYS A 25 9.74 -11.39 10.81
N GLU A 26 10.19 -12.38 11.58
CA GLU A 26 10.35 -13.77 11.14
C GLU A 26 9.23 -14.64 11.73
N VAL A 27 8.54 -15.38 10.86
CA VAL A 27 7.42 -16.29 11.17
C VAL A 27 7.65 -17.60 10.42
N GLU A 28 8.77 -18.28 10.68
CA GLU A 28 9.34 -19.40 9.88
C GLU A 28 9.83 -18.97 8.48
N LEU A 29 9.27 -17.89 7.96
CA LEU A 29 9.65 -17.16 6.76
C LEU A 29 9.90 -15.70 7.13
N LEU A 30 10.54 -14.94 6.23
CA LEU A 30 10.74 -13.51 6.43
C LEU A 30 9.48 -12.76 5.99
N ARG A 31 8.78 -12.14 6.94
CA ARG A 31 7.62 -11.30 6.64
C ARG A 31 8.06 -9.91 6.24
N TYR A 32 7.60 -9.48 5.07
CA TYR A 32 7.70 -8.11 4.61
C TYR A 32 6.30 -7.51 4.47
N ARG A 33 6.15 -6.25 4.88
CA ARG A 33 4.88 -5.51 4.79
C ARG A 33 5.04 -4.18 4.09
N ILE A 34 3.95 -3.64 3.58
CA ILE A 34 3.94 -2.26 3.08
C ILE A 34 3.96 -1.31 4.31
N PRO A 35 4.83 -0.27 4.33
CA PRO A 35 4.81 0.75 5.37
C PRO A 35 3.44 1.43 5.49
N ASP A 36 3.03 1.76 6.72
CA ASP A 36 1.69 2.31 6.99
C ASP A 36 1.44 3.64 6.26
N ASN A 37 2.51 4.40 5.97
CA ASN A 37 2.45 5.67 5.26
C ASN A 37 2.65 5.56 3.73
N ALA A 38 2.63 4.34 3.15
CA ALA A 38 2.85 4.16 1.72
C ALA A 38 1.79 4.87 0.87
N PHE A 39 0.54 4.94 1.35
CA PHE A 39 -0.59 5.60 0.70
C PHE A 39 -0.99 6.91 1.40
N ASP A 40 -0.08 7.45 2.23
CA ASP A 40 -0.32 8.69 2.97
C ASP A 40 -0.28 9.93 2.08
N ASP A 41 -0.73 11.06 2.60
CA ASP A 41 -0.58 12.35 1.95
C ASP A 41 0.90 12.84 1.98
N PRO A 42 1.27 13.84 1.16
CA PRO A 42 2.63 14.36 1.12
C PRO A 42 3.13 15.02 2.41
N ASP A 43 2.25 15.47 3.30
CA ASP A 43 2.66 16.07 4.57
C ASP A 43 3.25 14.99 5.50
N ASN A 44 2.65 13.79 5.48
CA ASN A 44 3.12 12.63 6.26
C ASN A 44 4.17 11.79 5.51
N ASN A 45 4.16 11.81 4.18
CA ASN A 45 5.14 11.13 3.33
C ASN A 45 5.46 11.96 2.07
N PRO A 46 6.46 12.86 2.12
CA PRO A 46 6.80 13.77 1.02
C PRO A 46 7.10 13.08 -0.32
N SER A 47 7.52 11.81 -0.29
CA SER A 47 7.74 11.02 -1.50
C SER A 47 6.46 10.73 -2.28
N ASN A 48 5.29 10.92 -1.67
CA ASN A 48 3.99 10.70 -2.30
C ASN A 48 3.49 11.88 -3.14
N GLN A 49 4.17 13.04 -3.12
CA GLN A 49 3.78 14.22 -3.91
C GLN A 49 3.60 13.90 -5.40
N CYS A 50 4.42 13.00 -5.94
CA CYS A 50 4.37 12.59 -7.35
C CYS A 50 3.10 11.80 -7.73
N TYR A 51 2.29 11.38 -6.76
CA TYR A 51 1.04 10.64 -6.98
C TYR A 51 -0.21 11.51 -6.81
N CYS A 52 -0.03 12.80 -6.56
CA CYS A 52 -1.10 13.79 -6.59
C CYS A 52 -1.37 14.25 -8.03
N GLU A 53 -2.48 14.93 -8.26
CA GLU A 53 -2.77 15.50 -9.57
C GLU A 53 -1.69 16.51 -9.98
N VAL A 54 -1.12 16.33 -11.17
CA VAL A 54 0.06 17.11 -11.63
C VAL A 54 -0.27 18.59 -11.84
N ASP A 55 -1.47 18.89 -12.36
CA ASP A 55 -1.85 20.26 -12.73
C ASP A 55 -2.34 21.08 -11.55
N SER A 56 -3.13 20.46 -10.66
CA SER A 56 -3.77 21.12 -9.52
C SER A 56 -2.94 21.03 -8.24
N GLY A 57 -2.01 20.08 -8.16
CA GLY A 57 -1.30 19.71 -6.93
C GLY A 57 -2.20 19.04 -5.88
N VAL A 58 -3.48 18.81 -6.21
CA VAL A 58 -4.46 18.26 -5.26
C VAL A 58 -4.22 16.76 -5.11
N CYS A 59 -4.04 16.34 -3.87
CA CYS A 59 -3.85 14.95 -3.51
C CYS A 59 -5.19 14.31 -3.13
N PRO A 60 -5.36 13.00 -3.41
CA PRO A 60 -6.48 12.26 -2.84
C PRO A 60 -6.42 12.27 -1.30
N PRO A 61 -7.54 11.98 -0.61
CA PRO A 61 -7.53 11.78 0.82
C PRO A 61 -6.48 10.74 1.25
N ARG A 62 -5.92 10.93 2.44
CA ARG A 62 -4.98 9.99 3.06
C ARG A 62 -5.47 8.55 2.97
N GLY A 63 -4.58 7.63 2.59
CA GLY A 63 -4.84 6.19 2.43
C GLY A 63 -5.48 5.81 1.09
N VAL A 64 -5.53 6.72 0.13
CA VAL A 64 -6.12 6.51 -1.20
C VAL A 64 -5.11 6.88 -2.28
N ILE A 65 -5.05 6.09 -3.34
CA ILE A 65 -4.25 6.35 -4.54
C ILE A 65 -5.19 6.55 -5.73
N ASN A 66 -4.93 7.58 -6.52
CA ASN A 66 -5.57 7.77 -7.81
C ASN A 66 -4.91 6.89 -8.88
N VAL A 67 -5.67 5.98 -9.47
CA VAL A 67 -5.20 5.06 -10.53
C VAL A 67 -5.89 5.32 -11.87
N THR A 68 -6.51 6.49 -12.05
CA THR A 68 -7.24 6.87 -13.27
C THR A 68 -6.39 6.70 -14.54
N ALA A 69 -5.11 7.07 -14.47
CA ALA A 69 -4.17 6.89 -15.59
C ALA A 69 -3.89 5.40 -15.91
N CYS A 70 -3.99 4.52 -14.91
CA CYS A 70 -3.83 3.07 -15.06
C CYS A 70 -5.05 2.38 -15.64
N THR A 71 -6.22 2.98 -15.44
CA THR A 71 -7.53 2.40 -15.77
C THR A 71 -8.12 3.02 -17.04
N MET A 72 -7.26 3.38 -18.00
CA MET A 72 -7.66 3.96 -19.29
C MET A 72 -8.57 5.19 -19.15
N GLY A 73 -8.33 6.03 -18.14
CA GLY A 73 -9.10 7.24 -17.87
C GLY A 73 -10.38 7.04 -17.07
N ALA A 74 -10.72 5.81 -16.67
CA ALA A 74 -11.83 5.59 -15.74
C ALA A 74 -11.50 6.17 -14.35
N PRO A 75 -12.43 6.87 -13.67
CA PRO A 75 -12.17 7.55 -12.39
C PRO A 75 -12.09 6.53 -11.25
N ALA A 76 -10.95 5.85 -11.15
CA ALA A 76 -10.73 4.76 -10.22
C ALA A 76 -9.71 5.13 -9.14
N MET A 77 -10.05 4.78 -7.91
CA MET A 77 -9.23 5.02 -6.71
C MET A 77 -9.01 3.71 -5.97
N VAL A 78 -7.84 3.53 -5.38
CA VAL A 78 -7.49 2.32 -4.60
C VAL A 78 -7.13 2.69 -3.18
N SER A 79 -7.53 1.86 -2.22
CA SER A 79 -7.17 1.97 -0.80
C SER A 79 -6.95 0.58 -0.22
N PHE A 80 -6.45 0.50 1.02
CA PHE A 80 -6.53 -0.77 1.76
C PHE A 80 -8.00 -1.12 2.08
N PRO A 81 -8.32 -2.41 2.28
CA PRO A 81 -9.69 -2.84 2.56
C PRO A 81 -10.32 -2.07 3.71
N HIS A 82 -11.60 -1.71 3.56
CA HIS A 82 -12.37 -0.90 4.52
C HIS A 82 -11.75 0.46 4.86
N PHE A 83 -10.97 1.05 3.94
CA PHE A 83 -10.18 2.26 4.18
C PHE A 83 -9.27 2.13 5.41
N TYR A 84 -8.70 0.94 5.62
CA TYR A 84 -7.65 0.75 6.62
C TYR A 84 -6.51 1.74 6.36
N LEU A 85 -6.01 2.38 7.42
CA LEU A 85 -5.05 3.50 7.37
C LEU A 85 -5.53 4.76 6.61
N GLY A 86 -6.76 4.79 6.10
CA GLY A 86 -7.33 5.94 5.42
C GLY A 86 -7.89 7.02 6.36
N ASP A 87 -8.06 8.21 5.80
CA ASP A 87 -8.75 9.33 6.44
C ASP A 87 -10.12 8.85 7.00
N PRO A 88 -10.44 9.10 8.28
CA PRO A 88 -11.72 8.75 8.87
C PRO A 88 -12.94 9.18 8.05
N LYS A 89 -12.87 10.32 7.36
CA LYS A 89 -13.99 10.83 6.55
C LYS A 89 -14.41 9.86 5.44
N LEU A 90 -13.49 9.03 4.94
CA LEU A 90 -13.78 8.02 3.90
C LEU A 90 -14.78 6.96 4.37
N ARG A 91 -14.97 6.85 5.69
CA ARG A 91 -15.87 5.86 6.31
C ARG A 91 -17.19 6.45 6.78
N GLU A 92 -17.36 7.77 6.74
CA GLU A 92 -18.57 8.45 7.24
C GLU A 92 -19.78 8.15 6.35
N ASP A 93 -19.58 8.13 5.04
CA ASP A 93 -20.67 7.97 4.06
C ASP A 93 -20.89 6.51 3.62
N VAL A 94 -20.14 5.56 4.16
CA VAL A 94 -20.19 4.14 3.74
C VAL A 94 -20.51 3.23 4.91
N ILE A 95 -21.72 2.67 4.90
CA ILE A 95 -22.21 1.77 5.94
C ILE A 95 -21.52 0.40 5.84
N GLY A 96 -21.15 -0.16 6.99
CA GLY A 96 -20.63 -1.53 7.11
C GLY A 96 -19.11 -1.64 7.10
N LEU A 97 -18.38 -0.53 7.06
CA LEU A 97 -16.92 -0.56 7.08
C LEU A 97 -16.36 -0.86 8.48
N LYS A 98 -15.40 -1.80 8.56
CA LYS A 98 -14.77 -2.25 9.79
C LYS A 98 -13.27 -2.45 9.57
N PRO A 99 -12.46 -1.39 9.53
CA PRO A 99 -11.01 -1.52 9.33
C PRO A 99 -10.39 -2.33 10.48
N ASP A 100 -9.61 -3.34 10.12
CA ASP A 100 -8.96 -4.27 11.05
C ASP A 100 -7.52 -4.54 10.57
N PRO A 101 -6.49 -4.12 11.31
CA PRO A 101 -5.09 -4.33 10.93
C PRO A 101 -4.78 -5.79 10.62
N ALA A 102 -5.29 -6.73 11.44
CA ALA A 102 -4.99 -8.15 11.31
C ALA A 102 -5.60 -8.77 10.04
N ARG A 103 -6.57 -8.08 9.42
CA ARG A 103 -7.28 -8.55 8.21
C ARG A 103 -6.93 -7.75 6.98
N HIS A 104 -6.63 -6.46 7.11
CA HIS A 104 -6.55 -5.50 6.01
C HIS A 104 -5.14 -4.93 5.79
N GLU A 105 -4.14 -5.42 6.51
CA GLU A 105 -2.74 -5.21 6.14
C GLU A 105 -2.35 -6.06 4.92
N THR A 106 -1.38 -5.56 4.15
CA THR A 106 -0.75 -6.30 3.06
C THR A 106 0.63 -6.76 3.50
N TYR A 107 0.91 -8.06 3.35
CA TYR A 107 2.20 -8.66 3.65
C TYR A 107 2.54 -9.79 2.67
N VAL A 108 3.82 -10.13 2.63
CA VAL A 108 4.36 -11.29 1.93
C VAL A 108 5.39 -12.00 2.81
N ASP A 109 5.31 -13.32 2.88
CA ASP A 109 6.27 -14.15 3.60
C ASP A 109 7.17 -14.87 2.59
N ILE A 110 8.48 -14.62 2.71
CA ILE A 110 9.48 -15.02 1.71
C ILE A 110 10.48 -16.00 2.34
N HIS A 111 10.79 -17.06 1.60
CA HIS A 111 11.83 -18.01 2.01
C HIS A 111 13.21 -17.33 2.02
N PRO A 112 13.96 -17.36 3.15
CA PRO A 112 15.19 -16.57 3.32
C PRO A 112 16.32 -16.94 2.34
N THR A 113 16.44 -18.22 1.98
CA THR A 113 17.48 -18.68 1.03
C THR A 113 17.03 -18.61 -0.43
N LEU A 114 15.83 -19.12 -0.74
CA LEU A 114 15.34 -19.26 -2.11
C LEU A 114 14.73 -17.98 -2.69
N GLY A 115 14.33 -17.02 -1.83
CA GLY A 115 13.68 -15.78 -2.27
C GLY A 115 12.26 -15.96 -2.84
N ILE A 116 11.66 -17.14 -2.64
CA ILE A 116 10.32 -17.47 -3.13
C ILE A 116 9.29 -17.00 -2.11
N ALA A 117 8.26 -16.29 -2.57
CA ALA A 117 7.08 -15.95 -1.78
C ALA A 117 6.19 -17.19 -1.61
N LEU A 118 5.89 -17.57 -0.37
CA LEU A 118 5.10 -18.76 -0.05
C LEU A 118 3.72 -18.42 0.52
N LEU A 119 3.63 -17.31 1.27
CA LEU A 119 2.36 -16.80 1.80
C LEU A 119 2.28 -15.30 1.52
N GLY A 120 1.06 -14.80 1.44
CA GLY A 120 0.82 -13.37 1.33
C GLY A 120 -0.65 -13.05 1.50
N ARG A 121 -0.90 -11.77 1.76
CA ARG A 121 -2.23 -11.19 1.80
C ARG A 121 -2.15 -9.81 1.18
N SER A 122 -3.08 -9.50 0.30
CA SER A 122 -3.25 -8.19 -0.32
C SER A 122 -4.58 -7.59 0.09
#